data_AF-A0A7W1DLK9-F1
#
_entry.id   AF-A0A7W1DLK9-F1
#
_cell.length_a   1.000
_cell.length_b   1.000
_cell.length_c   1.000
_cell.angle_alpha   90.00
_cell.angle_beta   90.00
_cell.angle_gamma   90.00
#
_symmetry.space_group_name_H-M   'P 1'
#
loop_
_entity.id
_entity.type
_entity.pdbx_description
1 polymer ?
#
loop_
_entity_poly.entity_id
_entity_poly.type
_entity_poly.pdbx_seq_one_letter_code
_entity_poly.pdbx_strand_id
1 'polypeptide(L)' 'MTRTAWPALPLDDWKPTYETLHLMSEFVVPYEAVRTSSDPEAGLRAFLESTYNAAADLANWERAKLER' A
#
# COMPACT_ATOMS: atom_id res chain seq x y z
N MET A 1 6.80 22.11 -26.70
CA MET A 1 6.50 21.01 -25.77
C MET A 1 5.26 21.39 -24.97
N THR A 2 4.09 20.92 -25.37
CA THR A 2 2.85 21.14 -24.60
C THR A 2 2.79 20.12 -23.47
N ARG A 3 2.88 20.58 -22.23
CA ARG A 3 2.67 19.76 -21.03
C ARG A 3 1.18 19.46 -20.94
N THR A 4 0.75 18.31 -21.46
CA THR A 4 -0.64 17.86 -21.33
C THR A 4 -1.00 17.83 -19.85
N ALA A 5 -1.98 18.62 -19.43
CA ALA A 5 -2.45 18.60 -18.05
C ALA A 5 -3.07 17.23 -17.76
N TRP A 6 -2.70 16.64 -16.62
CA TRP A 6 -3.29 15.39 -16.16
C TRP A 6 -4.81 15.57 -15.99
N PRO A 7 -5.65 14.60 -16.40
CA PRO A 7 -7.09 14.70 -16.22
C PRO A 7 -7.45 14.74 -14.73
N ALA A 8 -8.56 15.40 -14.38
CA ALA A 8 -9.06 15.42 -13.02
C ALA A 8 -9.37 13.98 -12.55
N LEU A 9 -9.03 13.67 -11.30
CA LEU A 9 -9.31 12.35 -10.72
C LEU A 9 -10.82 12.20 -10.48
N PRO A 10 -11.47 11.15 -11.00
CA PRO A 10 -12.91 10.93 -10.84
C PRO A 10 -13.20 10.28 -9.47
N LEU A 11 -12.92 11.01 -8.38
CA LEU A 11 -13.09 10.49 -7.01
C LEU A 11 -14.55 10.11 -6.72
N ASP A 12 -15.53 10.85 -7.24
CA ASP A 12 -16.95 10.55 -7.04
C ASP A 12 -17.34 9.21 -7.68
N ASP A 13 -16.85 8.91 -8.88
CA ASP A 13 -17.15 7.66 -9.59
C ASP A 13 -16.51 6.44 -8.90
N TRP A 14 -15.35 6.63 -8.27
CA TRP A 14 -14.59 5.56 -7.61
C TRP A 14 -14.92 5.41 -6.12
N LYS A 15 -15.77 6.29 -5.59
CA LYS A 15 -16.16 6.28 -4.18
C LYS A 15 -16.73 4.93 -3.72
N PRO A 16 -17.59 4.23 -4.49
CA PRO A 16 -18.08 2.90 -4.09
C PRO A 16 -16.96 1.85 -3.99
N THR A 17 -15.95 1.94 -4.86
CA THR A 17 -14.78 1.06 -4.83
C THR A 17 -13.92 1.35 -3.60
N TYR A 18 -13.65 2.62 -3.30
CA TYR A 18 -12.94 3.04 -2.09
C TYR A 18 -13.64 2.57 -0.82
N GLU A 19 -14.96 2.76 -0.72
CA GLU A 19 -15.75 2.36 0.45
C GLU A 19 -15.74 0.84 0.64
N THR A 20 -15.74 0.06 -0.45
CA THR A 20 -15.67 -1.41 -0.37
C THR A 20 -14.29 -1.89 0.07
N LEU A 21 -13.21 -1.24 -0.39
CA LEU A 21 -11.85 -1.57 0.05
C LEU A 21 -11.70 -1.36 1.55
N HIS A 22 -12.30 -0.30 2.10
CA HIS A 22 -12.27 -0.02 3.53
C HIS A 22 -12.94 -1.11 4.40
N LEU A 23 -13.80 -1.96 3.81
CA LEU A 23 -14.36 -3.12 4.50
C LEU A 23 -13.37 -4.29 4.63
N MET A 24 -12.28 -4.27 3.86
CA MET A 24 -11.19 -5.23 3.96
C MET A 24 -10.24 -4.77 5.08
N SER A 25 -9.66 -5.69 5.84
CA SER A 25 -8.69 -5.33 6.88
C SER A 25 -7.42 -4.74 6.24
N GLU A 26 -7.36 -3.41 6.16
CA GLU A 26 -6.25 -2.66 5.58
C GLU A 26 -5.12 -2.42 6.58
N PHE A 27 -3.89 -2.37 6.06
CA PHE A 27 -2.73 -1.90 6.80
C PHE A 27 -2.28 -0.57 6.20
N VAL A 28 -2.23 0.50 7.01
CA VAL A 28 -1.92 1.86 6.54
C VAL A 28 -0.76 2.44 7.34
N VAL A 29 0.19 3.06 6.64
CA VAL A 29 1.28 3.85 7.25
C VAL A 29 1.20 5.32 6.76
N PRO A 30 1.19 6.32 7.67
CA PRO A 30 1.14 7.73 7.27
C PRO A 30 2.39 8.14 6.49
N TYR A 31 2.20 8.77 5.33
CA TYR A 31 3.32 9.19 4.47
C TYR A 31 4.29 10.13 5.20
N GLU A 32 3.79 11.13 5.94
CA GLU A 32 4.67 12.07 6.67
C GLU A 32 5.50 11.37 7.76
N ALA A 33 4.98 10.32 8.39
CA ALA A 33 5.72 9.56 9.39
C ALA A 33 6.93 8.85 8.76
N VAL A 34 6.77 8.28 7.56
CA VAL A 34 7.88 7.66 6.82
C VAL A 34 8.84 8.73 6.30
N ARG A 35 8.30 9.79 5.68
CA ARG A 35 9.08 10.87 5.04
C ARG A 35 10.01 11.60 6.00
N THR A 36 9.61 11.75 7.26
CA THR A 36 10.37 12.49 8.28
C THR A 36 11.18 11.58 9.21
N SER A 37 11.12 10.26 9.00
CA SER A 37 11.94 9.31 9.77
C SER A 37 13.43 9.47 9.45
N SER A 38 14.27 8.99 10.37
CA SER A 38 15.73 9.04 10.23
C SER A 38 16.25 8.19 9.05
N ASP A 39 15.49 7.17 8.64
CA ASP A 39 15.76 6.32 7.49
C ASP A 39 14.44 5.92 6.80
N PRO A 40 13.96 6.74 5.85
CA PRO A 40 12.67 6.50 5.17
C PRO A 40 12.60 5.20 4.38
N GLU A 41 13.71 4.79 3.75
CA GLU A 41 13.75 3.56 2.97
C GLU A 41 13.61 2.34 3.90
N ALA A 42 14.39 2.30 4.98
CA ALA A 42 14.31 1.22 5.95
C ALA A 42 12.93 1.16 6.63
N GLY A 43 12.36 2.32 6.99
CA GLY A 43 11.03 2.40 7.59
C GLY A 43 9.93 1.88 6.66
N LEU A 44 9.96 2.26 5.38
CA LEU A 44 9.02 1.76 4.38
C LEU A 44 9.19 0.26 4.16
N ARG A 45 10.44 -0.21 4.03
CA ARG A 45 10.75 -1.63 3.83
C ARG A 45 10.22 -2.48 4.99
N ALA A 46 10.47 -2.07 6.23
CA ALA A 46 10.01 -2.78 7.41
C ALA A 46 8.47 -2.91 7.47
N PHE A 47 7.74 -1.86 7.09
CA PHE A 47 6.29 -1.91 7.00
C PHE A 47 5.80 -2.90 5.93
N LEU A 48 6.38 -2.87 4.73
CA LEU A 48 6.03 -3.78 3.64
C LEU A 48 6.33 -5.24 3.99
N GLU A 49 7.50 -5.51 4.58
CA GLU A 49 7.88 -6.86 5.01
C GLU A 49 6.95 -7.39 6.11
N SER A 50 6.67 -6.57 7.13
CA SER A 50 5.79 -6.97 8.24
C SER A 50 4.37 -7.30 7.76
N THR A 51 3.81 -6.48 6.87
CA THR A 51 2.45 -6.68 6.37
C THR A 51 2.36 -7.88 5.43
N TYR A 52 3.37 -8.08 4.58
CA TYR A 52 3.48 -9.25 3.72
C TYR A 52 3.60 -10.56 4.52
N ASN A 53 4.40 -10.58 5.58
CA ASN A 53 4.55 -11.77 6.43
C ASN A 53 3.24 -12.13 7.13
N ALA A 54 2.61 -11.15 7.80
CA ALA A 54 1.33 -11.37 8.48
C ALA A 54 0.24 -11.86 7.52
N ALA A 55 0.13 -11.27 6.33
CA ALA A 55 -0.86 -11.66 5.33
C ALA A 55 -0.63 -13.09 4.84
N ALA A 56 0.62 -13.46 4.56
CA ALA A 56 0.93 -14.79 4.07
C ALA A 56 0.76 -15.90 5.11
N ASP A 57 1.08 -15.60 6.38
CA ASP A 57 0.87 -16.54 7.48
C ASP A 57 -0.63 -16.83 7.66
N LEU A 58 -1.45 -15.78 7.69
CA LEU A 58 -2.91 -15.90 7.83
C LEU A 58 -3.56 -16.62 6.63
N ALA A 59 -3.04 -16.40 5.42
CA ALA A 59 -3.55 -17.01 4.20
C ALA A 59 -2.85 -18.33 3.84
N ASN A 60 -1.91 -18.80 4.68
CA ASN A 60 -1.15 -20.04 4.51
C ASN A 60 -0.50 -20.17 3.11
N TRP A 61 0.19 -19.12 2.66
CA TRP A 61 0.82 -19.09 1.33
C TRP A 61 2.03 -20.05 1.26
N GLU A 62 2.22 -20.71 0.12
CA GLU A 62 3.42 -21.51 -0.15
C GLU A 62 4.63 -20.61 -0.49
N ARG A 63 5.22 -19.99 0.53
CA ARG A 63 6.29 -18.98 0.41
C ARG A 63 7.50 -19.47 -0.38
N ALA A 64 7.88 -20.73 -0.19
CA ALA A 64 8.98 -21.37 -0.93
C ALA A 64 8.79 -21.37 -2.47
N LYS A 65 7.55 -21.20 -2.97
CA LYS A 65 7.29 -21.07 -4.42
C LYS A 65 7.33 -19.61 -4.90
N LEU A 66 7.16 -18.65 -4.00
CA LEU A 66 6.99 -17.22 -4.30
C LEU A 66 8.29 -16.44 -4.12
N GLU A 67 9.12 -16.84 -3.16
CA GLU A 67 10.38 -16.19 -2.83
C GLU A 67 11.53 -16.95 -3.51
N ARG A 68 12.24 -16.30 -4.44
CA ARG A 68 13.42 -16.83 -5.13
C ARG A 68 14.59 -15.89 -4.99
#